data_AF-A0AAX7T0K2-F1
#
_entry.id   AF-A0AAX7T0K2-F1
#
_cell.length_a   1.000
_cell.length_b   1.000
_cell.length_c   1.000
_cell.angle_alpha   90.00
_cell.angle_beta   90.00
_cell.angle_gamma   90.00
#
_symmetry.space_group_name_H-M   'P 1'
#
loop_
_entity.id
_entity.type
_entity.pdbx_description
1 polymer ?
#
loop_
_entity_poly.entity_id
_entity_poly.type
_entity_poly.pdbx_seq_one_letter_code
_entity_poly.pdbx_strand_id
1 'polypeptide(L)'
;SWTASKCVHRERKNSGVCEEEQLPCCALCQDVLKDPVCTSCGHWFCRQCISSYWDQSASSGDFSCPQCGERSRTRTKHLVFFLFFFLSAVVGLQELLDEHKISLRRRCERVAEGCDETGSRTLLNRIYTEFHITEGQSEEVHTQHEVRQLETASKMDALHGIPIRCQDIFKALPDQQRPIPIRVVLTNGVAGVGKTFSVQKFTLDWAEGLENQHVSVVVLLSFRELNLIRDEQYSLLELIHVFHPTLQKVTAEKLAVCQLLFIFDGLDESRLSLDFTNRKLLSDVTQKSSVSQLLTNLIQGNLLPSALVWITSRPAAANQIPPTCVDRITELRGFTDAQKEEYFRRRFSDEELSSRIISHMKTSRSLHIMCRIPVFCWITATVLEHMLTTEERGELPKTVTDLYSHFLLVQTKRKKNKYDEGHETSPQESINIFHCLMEMNDLSVHLEIQEFLKSENRSEKKLSEIQCSALAFMLQMSEVVLDEFDLRRYNISEQGQLRLIPAVRNCQKARLTQCRLSETQCEVVASALKSNPSHLTQLDMSLNDLTFSDSGVKQLCGFLESPGCRLEIVRLRSCGLSKISCDYLAAALKSNPSHLRELNLWLNKLQDPDVKQLCDLQQSPDCRLETLRSVAY
;
A
#
# COMPACT_ATOMS: atom_id res chain seq x y z
N SER A 1 47.87 50.54 49.46
CA SER A 1 48.36 51.39 48.36
C SER A 1 47.42 51.21 47.17
N TRP A 2 46.67 52.27 46.87
CA TRP A 2 45.95 52.58 45.61
C TRP A 2 44.82 51.62 45.18
N THR A 3 43.54 51.82 45.59
CA THR A 3 42.47 52.71 45.04
C THR A 3 42.14 52.44 43.57
N ALA A 4 41.01 51.81 43.22
CA ALA A 4 39.63 52.32 43.11
C ALA A 4 39.31 53.01 41.76
N SER A 5 38.30 52.51 41.03
CA SER A 5 37.20 53.32 40.46
C SER A 5 36.06 52.46 39.86
N LYS A 6 34.85 52.75 40.32
CA LYS A 6 33.52 52.37 39.80
C LYS A 6 33.16 53.19 38.56
N CYS A 7 32.27 52.69 37.70
CA CYS A 7 30.96 53.28 37.34
C CYS A 7 30.35 52.54 36.12
N VAL A 8 29.04 52.41 35.87
CA VAL A 8 27.75 52.58 36.58
C VAL A 8 26.71 51.98 35.62
N HIS A 9 25.69 51.30 36.14
CA HIS A 9 24.51 50.87 35.38
C HIS A 9 23.77 52.03 34.71
N ARG A 10 23.21 51.79 33.53
CA ARG A 10 22.00 52.49 33.09
C ARG A 10 21.01 51.49 32.48
N GLU A 11 20.15 50.94 33.34
CA GLU A 11 18.87 50.39 32.91
C GLU A 11 18.01 51.52 32.32
N ARG A 12 17.41 51.27 31.17
CA ARG A 12 16.22 51.99 30.71
C ARG A 12 15.11 50.96 30.48
N LYS A 13 13.99 51.23 31.13
CA LYS A 13 12.76 50.45 31.21
C LYS A 13 12.10 50.21 29.85
N ASN A 14 11.46 49.04 29.76
CA ASN A 14 10.32 48.65 28.92
C ASN A 14 9.56 49.77 28.16
N SER A 15 9.46 49.59 26.85
CA SER A 15 8.24 49.88 26.06
C SER A 15 8.25 48.95 24.84
N GLY A 16 7.23 48.10 24.74
CA GLY A 16 7.15 47.08 23.69
C GLY A 16 6.99 47.67 22.29
N VAL A 17 7.79 47.15 21.36
CA VAL A 17 7.54 47.09 19.91
C VAL A 17 8.36 45.88 19.41
N CYS A 18 7.79 45.08 18.52
CA CYS A 18 8.48 43.96 17.86
C CYS A 18 9.77 44.45 17.18
N GLU A 19 10.93 43.91 17.55
CA GLU A 19 12.16 44.10 16.78
C GLU A 19 12.11 43.13 15.58
N GLU A 20 11.83 43.68 14.40
CA GLU A 20 12.13 43.05 13.13
C GLU A 20 13.62 42.71 13.10
N GLU A 21 13.98 41.43 12.96
CA GLU A 21 15.35 41.03 12.65
C GLU A 21 15.73 41.63 11.29
N GLN A 22 16.45 42.76 11.34
CA GLN A 22 16.92 43.45 10.15
C GLN A 22 17.90 42.53 9.39
N LEU A 23 17.50 42.12 8.19
CA LEU A 23 18.37 41.46 7.21
C LEU A 23 19.69 42.24 7.07
N PRO A 24 20.85 41.56 6.92
CA PRO A 24 22.13 42.26 6.76
C PRO A 24 22.10 43.11 5.48
N CYS A 25 22.20 44.43 5.64
CA CYS A 25 22.27 45.39 4.54
C CYS A 25 23.72 45.60 4.10
N CYS A 26 23.93 45.79 2.80
CA CYS A 26 25.24 46.16 2.28
C CYS A 26 25.60 47.57 2.74
N ALA A 27 26.76 47.77 3.37
CA ALA A 27 27.17 49.10 3.82
C ALA A 27 27.45 50.11 2.68
N LEU A 28 27.54 49.66 1.42
CA LEU A 28 27.74 50.52 0.25
C LEU A 28 26.43 50.94 -0.44
N CYS A 29 25.45 50.05 -0.56
CA CYS A 29 24.16 50.37 -1.20
C CYS A 29 22.98 50.48 -0.23
N GLN A 30 23.20 50.19 1.06
CA GLN A 30 22.22 50.21 2.15
C GLN A 30 20.97 49.33 1.95
N ASP A 31 20.92 48.56 0.87
CA ASP A 31 19.90 47.56 0.56
C ASP A 31 20.27 46.14 1.06
N VAL A 32 19.27 45.26 1.12
CA VAL A 32 19.42 43.81 1.38
C VAL A 32 20.42 43.19 0.40
N LEU A 33 21.35 42.40 0.93
CA LEU A 33 22.47 41.83 0.15
C LEU A 33 22.00 41.01 -1.07
N LYS A 34 22.39 41.46 -2.26
CA LYS A 34 22.28 40.71 -3.52
C LYS A 34 23.66 40.15 -3.86
N ASP A 35 23.77 38.82 -3.91
CA ASP A 35 25.04 38.09 -4.11
C ASP A 35 26.12 38.52 -3.08
N PRO A 36 25.98 38.08 -1.80
CA PRO A 36 26.79 38.58 -0.69
C PRO A 36 28.25 38.13 -0.77
N VAL A 37 29.16 39.09 -0.66
CA VAL A 37 30.62 38.90 -0.59
C VAL A 37 31.11 39.37 0.77
N CYS A 38 31.81 38.48 1.48
CA CYS A 38 32.43 38.80 2.76
C CYS A 38 33.91 39.16 2.57
N THR A 39 34.33 40.26 3.19
CA THR A 39 35.72 40.71 3.24
C THR A 39 36.51 39.96 4.33
N SER A 40 37.84 40.06 4.28
CA SER A 40 38.75 39.40 5.23
C SER A 40 38.50 39.73 6.70
N CYS A 41 37.89 40.86 6.95
CA CYS A 41 37.56 41.40 8.26
C CYS A 41 36.12 41.08 8.70
N GLY A 42 35.40 40.22 7.96
CA GLY A 42 34.06 39.75 8.34
C GLY A 42 32.89 40.64 7.91
N HIS A 43 33.12 41.71 7.13
CA HIS A 43 32.07 42.61 6.65
C HIS A 43 31.48 42.17 5.31
N TRP A 44 30.16 42.33 5.13
CA TRP A 44 29.37 41.83 4.00
C TRP A 44 28.95 42.94 3.03
N PHE A 45 29.09 42.68 1.73
CA PHE A 45 28.72 43.62 0.66
C PHE A 45 28.10 42.90 -0.54
N CYS A 46 27.30 43.59 -1.35
CA CYS A 46 26.85 43.06 -2.65
C CYS A 46 28.06 42.93 -3.60
N ARG A 47 28.13 41.84 -4.39
CA ARG A 47 29.25 41.57 -5.32
C ARG A 47 29.55 42.73 -6.27
N GLN A 48 28.51 43.34 -6.84
CA GLN A 48 28.68 44.50 -7.74
C GLN A 48 29.17 45.76 -7.01
N CYS A 49 28.71 45.99 -5.78
CA CYS A 49 29.12 47.16 -5.00
C CYS A 49 30.60 47.08 -4.61
N ILE A 50 31.07 45.92 -4.17
CA ILE A 50 32.47 45.77 -3.77
C ILE A 50 33.42 45.72 -4.98
N SER A 51 32.98 45.13 -6.10
CA SER A 51 33.76 45.13 -7.35
C SER A 51 33.93 46.56 -7.87
N SER A 52 32.85 47.34 -7.92
CA SER A 52 32.90 48.76 -8.33
C SER A 52 33.80 49.60 -7.42
N TYR A 53 33.81 49.36 -6.10
CA TYR A 53 34.67 50.07 -5.16
C TYR A 53 36.15 49.76 -5.42
N TRP A 54 36.47 48.47 -5.62
CA TRP A 54 37.84 48.05 -5.88
C TRP A 54 38.38 48.50 -7.24
N ASP A 55 37.53 48.53 -8.27
CA ASP A 55 37.89 49.01 -9.61
C ASP A 55 38.19 50.53 -9.63
N GLN A 56 37.55 51.31 -8.76
CA GLN A 56 37.84 52.76 -8.61
C GLN A 56 39.13 53.02 -7.82
N SER A 57 39.54 52.11 -6.93
CA SER A 57 40.75 52.23 -6.10
C SER A 57 42.04 51.69 -6.78
N ALA A 58 41.97 51.34 -8.06
CA ALA A 58 42.97 50.54 -8.79
C ALA A 58 44.33 51.22 -9.06
N SER A 59 44.63 52.39 -8.52
CA SER A 59 45.95 53.03 -8.73
C SER A 59 47.07 52.52 -7.81
N SER A 60 46.79 51.68 -6.81
CA SER A 60 47.83 51.20 -5.86
C SER A 60 47.84 49.71 -5.52
N GLY A 61 47.04 48.87 -6.18
CA GLY A 61 47.11 47.40 -6.01
C GLY A 61 46.75 46.85 -4.61
N ASP A 62 46.28 47.71 -3.70
CA ASP A 62 45.89 47.37 -2.33
C ASP A 62 44.36 47.42 -2.21
N PHE A 63 43.73 46.26 -2.00
CA PHE A 63 42.28 46.17 -1.76
C PHE A 63 41.99 46.35 -0.27
N SER A 64 41.35 47.47 0.09
CA SER A 64 40.92 47.77 1.46
C SER A 64 39.42 47.51 1.65
N CYS A 65 39.01 47.10 2.85
CA CYS A 65 37.59 47.04 3.21
C CYS A 65 36.97 48.44 3.28
N PRO A 66 35.82 48.70 2.61
CA PRO A 66 35.14 50.00 2.66
C PRO A 66 34.64 50.40 4.06
N GLN A 67 34.38 49.43 4.93
CA GLN A 67 33.72 49.67 6.23
C GLN A 67 34.72 49.84 7.39
N CYS A 68 35.86 49.15 7.38
CA CYS A 68 36.85 49.25 8.46
C CYS A 68 38.27 49.63 8.00
N GLY A 69 38.51 49.78 6.69
CA GLY A 69 39.80 50.22 6.14
C GLY A 69 40.92 49.18 6.20
N GLU A 70 40.65 47.95 6.63
CA GLU A 70 41.66 46.90 6.78
C GLU A 70 42.20 46.46 5.40
N ARG A 71 43.54 46.41 5.28
CA ARG A 71 44.27 46.16 4.02
C ARG A 71 44.68 44.70 3.92
N SER A 72 44.24 44.00 2.88
CA SER A 72 44.65 42.62 2.60
C SER A 72 45.79 42.60 1.57
N ARG A 73 47.01 42.22 1.99
CA ARG A 73 48.11 41.94 1.06
C ARG A 73 47.91 40.53 0.48
N THR A 74 47.69 40.48 -0.84
CA THR A 74 47.53 39.30 -1.73
C THR A 74 46.14 38.68 -1.87
N ARG A 75 45.61 38.77 -3.10
CA ARG A 75 44.39 38.14 -3.65
C ARG A 75 44.32 36.61 -3.45
N THR A 76 45.45 35.97 -3.13
CA THR A 76 45.62 34.51 -3.19
C THR A 76 45.26 33.78 -1.89
N LYS A 77 45.28 34.42 -0.71
CA LYS A 77 44.95 33.72 0.55
C LYS A 77 43.45 33.66 0.87
N HIS A 78 42.66 34.64 0.39
CA HIS A 78 41.19 34.62 0.52
C HIS A 78 40.53 33.66 -0.46
N LEU A 79 40.97 33.65 -1.72
CA LEU A 79 40.48 32.68 -2.70
C LEU A 79 40.90 31.26 -2.27
N VAL A 80 42.13 31.02 -1.83
CA VAL A 80 42.53 29.66 -1.46
C VAL A 80 41.84 29.17 -0.17
N PHE A 81 41.64 29.97 0.87
CA PHE A 81 40.94 29.49 2.08
C PHE A 81 39.43 29.29 1.85
N PHE A 82 38.78 30.18 1.10
CA PHE A 82 37.37 30.04 0.73
C PHE A 82 37.17 28.92 -0.31
N LEU A 83 38.03 28.79 -1.33
CA LEU A 83 38.03 27.65 -2.25
C LEU A 83 38.39 26.35 -1.55
N PHE A 84 39.27 26.32 -0.54
CA PHE A 84 39.64 25.07 0.13
C PHE A 84 38.54 24.59 1.08
N PHE A 85 37.83 25.50 1.78
CA PHE A 85 36.64 25.15 2.57
C PHE A 85 35.42 24.84 1.67
N PHE A 86 35.18 25.59 0.59
CA PHE A 86 34.15 25.25 -0.40
C PHE A 86 34.48 23.94 -1.13
N LEU A 87 35.70 23.71 -1.61
CA LEU A 87 36.09 22.43 -2.23
C LEU A 87 35.99 21.29 -1.22
N SER A 88 36.42 21.46 0.03
CA SER A 88 36.27 20.43 1.07
C SER A 88 34.80 20.11 1.33
N ALA A 89 33.93 21.11 1.42
CA ALA A 89 32.50 20.94 1.62
C ALA A 89 31.79 20.37 0.37
N VAL A 90 32.27 20.70 -0.83
CA VAL A 90 31.76 20.22 -2.13
C VAL A 90 32.23 18.80 -2.42
N VAL A 91 33.46 18.43 -2.06
CA VAL A 91 33.97 17.04 -2.16
C VAL A 91 33.20 16.12 -1.23
N GLY A 92 33.01 16.51 0.03
CA GLY A 92 32.19 15.74 0.97
C GLY A 92 30.69 15.73 0.63
N LEU A 93 30.17 16.77 -0.04
CA LEU A 93 28.80 16.76 -0.54
C LEU A 93 28.67 15.81 -1.74
N GLN A 94 29.61 15.84 -2.69
CA GLN A 94 29.59 14.98 -3.86
C GLN A 94 29.63 13.50 -3.47
N GLU A 95 30.46 13.10 -2.51
CA GLU A 95 30.48 11.73 -1.98
C GLU A 95 29.13 11.30 -1.40
N LEU A 96 28.46 12.19 -0.64
CA LEU A 96 27.12 11.91 -0.09
C LEU A 96 26.05 11.85 -1.18
N LEU A 97 26.14 12.68 -2.20
CA LEU A 97 25.24 12.65 -3.35
C LEU A 97 25.43 11.37 -4.17
N ASP A 98 26.66 10.91 -4.33
CA ASP A 98 26.97 9.65 -5.02
C ASP A 98 26.47 8.44 -4.21
N GLU A 99 26.64 8.44 -2.88
CA GLU A 99 26.04 7.42 -2.01
C GLU A 99 24.50 7.40 -2.13
N HIS A 100 23.87 8.59 -2.19
CA HIS A 100 22.44 8.71 -2.38
C HIS A 100 21.98 8.21 -3.76
N LYS A 101 22.72 8.52 -4.83
CA LYS A 101 22.48 7.95 -6.18
C LYS A 101 22.54 6.43 -6.16
N ILE A 102 23.55 5.84 -5.51
CA ILE A 102 23.67 4.37 -5.38
C ILE A 102 22.47 3.78 -4.61
N SER A 103 22.05 4.45 -3.53
CA SER A 103 20.89 4.03 -2.73
C SER A 103 19.60 4.02 -3.56
N LEU A 104 19.33 5.12 -4.28
CA LEU A 104 18.16 5.24 -5.15
C LEU A 104 18.21 4.27 -6.33
N ARG A 105 19.38 4.06 -6.93
CA ARG A 105 19.60 3.06 -7.96
C ARG A 105 19.20 1.67 -7.45
N ARG A 106 19.71 1.25 -6.29
CA ARG A 106 19.36 -0.07 -5.69
C ARG A 106 17.85 -0.20 -5.41
N ARG A 107 17.19 0.89 -5.02
CA ARG A 107 15.74 0.94 -4.76
C ARG A 107 14.91 0.82 -6.05
N CYS A 108 15.37 1.37 -7.16
CA CYS A 108 14.59 1.46 -8.42
C CYS A 108 15.02 0.45 -9.51
N GLU A 109 16.20 -0.15 -9.40
CA GLU A 109 16.76 -1.09 -10.40
C GLU A 109 15.94 -2.38 -10.54
N ARG A 110 15.26 -2.78 -9.46
CA ARG A 110 14.68 -4.10 -9.29
C ARG A 110 13.19 -4.02 -8.97
N VAL A 111 12.35 -4.57 -9.84
CA VAL A 111 10.89 -4.61 -9.67
C VAL A 111 10.42 -6.03 -9.35
N ALA A 112 9.41 -6.15 -8.49
CA ALA A 112 8.76 -7.41 -8.20
C ALA A 112 7.65 -7.68 -9.23
N GLU A 113 7.85 -8.67 -10.10
CA GLU A 113 6.84 -9.16 -11.05
C GLU A 113 5.89 -10.20 -10.42
N GLY A 114 5.46 -9.98 -9.18
CA GLY A 114 4.68 -10.96 -8.43
C GLY A 114 5.55 -11.95 -7.66
N CYS A 115 5.02 -13.17 -7.46
CA CYS A 115 5.44 -14.08 -6.38
C CYS A 115 6.44 -15.17 -6.82
N ASP A 116 7.35 -14.91 -7.75
CA ASP A 116 8.27 -15.95 -8.23
C ASP A 116 9.32 -16.36 -7.17
N GLU A 117 9.75 -17.63 -7.24
CA GLU A 117 10.36 -18.48 -6.21
C GLU A 117 11.72 -18.02 -5.64
N THR A 118 12.36 -17.00 -6.20
CA THR A 118 13.81 -16.78 -5.97
C THR A 118 14.18 -15.39 -5.42
N GLY A 119 13.22 -14.54 -5.06
CA GLY A 119 13.52 -13.12 -4.83
C GLY A 119 14.20 -12.48 -6.06
N SER A 120 14.07 -13.11 -7.23
CA SER A 120 14.58 -12.65 -8.52
C SER A 120 13.73 -11.46 -8.94
N ARG A 121 14.02 -10.30 -8.36
CA ARG A 121 13.48 -9.05 -8.85
C ARG A 121 14.02 -8.82 -10.25
N THR A 122 13.13 -8.67 -11.23
CA THR A 122 13.54 -8.40 -12.61
C THR A 122 14.18 -7.02 -12.69
N LEU A 123 15.24 -6.92 -13.49
CA LEU A 123 15.85 -5.64 -13.79
C LEU A 123 14.86 -4.79 -14.58
N LEU A 124 14.52 -3.60 -14.08
CA LEU A 124 13.57 -2.69 -14.71
C LEU A 124 13.98 -2.41 -16.17
N ASN A 125 15.27 -2.18 -16.41
CA ASN A 125 15.81 -1.91 -17.75
C ASN A 125 15.56 -3.04 -18.76
N ARG A 126 15.40 -4.29 -18.31
CA ARG A 126 15.14 -5.44 -19.20
C ARG A 126 13.69 -5.47 -19.70
N ILE A 127 12.75 -4.99 -18.90
CA ILE A 127 11.31 -5.11 -19.14
C ILE A 127 10.63 -3.78 -19.47
N TYR A 128 11.33 -2.66 -19.27
CA TYR A 128 10.77 -1.34 -19.47
C TYR A 128 10.56 -1.08 -20.97
N THR A 129 9.35 -0.64 -21.29
CA THR A 129 8.96 -0.09 -22.59
C THR A 129 8.54 1.36 -22.36
N GLU A 130 8.98 2.28 -23.21
CA GLU A 130 8.67 3.71 -23.08
C GLU A 130 7.15 3.93 -23.16
N PHE A 131 6.60 4.72 -22.24
CA PHE A 131 5.16 5.04 -22.21
C PHE A 131 4.85 6.24 -23.09
N HIS A 132 3.63 6.27 -23.64
CA HIS A 132 3.12 7.42 -24.36
C HIS A 132 2.55 8.46 -23.38
N ILE A 133 3.23 9.60 -23.26
CA ILE A 133 2.84 10.73 -22.40
C ILE A 133 2.45 11.91 -23.30
N THR A 134 1.34 12.57 -23.00
CA THR A 134 0.88 13.77 -23.71
C THR A 134 0.76 14.96 -22.78
N GLU A 135 1.01 16.16 -23.28
CA GLU A 135 0.67 17.41 -22.57
C GLU A 135 -0.83 17.69 -22.64
N GLY A 136 -1.42 18.13 -21.52
CA GLY A 136 -2.83 18.50 -21.40
C GLY A 136 -3.71 17.45 -20.71
N GLN A 137 -4.92 17.86 -20.34
CA GLN A 137 -5.97 17.00 -19.78
C GLN A 137 -7.11 16.91 -20.79
N SER A 138 -7.61 15.70 -21.06
CA SER A 138 -8.79 15.51 -21.92
C SER A 138 -10.05 16.08 -21.24
N GLU A 139 -10.81 16.93 -21.94
CA GLU A 139 -11.90 17.75 -21.37
C GLU A 139 -13.16 16.96 -20.93
N GLU A 140 -13.29 15.67 -21.23
CA GLU A 140 -14.57 14.93 -21.05
C GLU A 140 -14.67 13.99 -19.83
N VAL A 141 -13.72 14.01 -18.89
CA VAL A 141 -13.48 12.84 -18.00
C VAL A 141 -14.02 12.98 -16.57
N HIS A 142 -14.90 13.93 -16.26
CA HIS A 142 -15.30 14.14 -14.86
C HIS A 142 -16.36 13.16 -14.31
N THR A 143 -16.96 12.25 -15.10
CA THR A 143 -18.05 11.37 -14.60
C THR A 143 -18.12 9.94 -15.15
N GLN A 144 -17.14 9.42 -15.91
CA GLN A 144 -17.32 8.12 -16.59
C GLN A 144 -16.38 7.00 -16.12
N HIS A 145 -16.92 5.76 -16.11
CA HIS A 145 -16.23 4.49 -15.83
C HIS A 145 -14.90 4.36 -16.59
N GLU A 146 -13.84 3.89 -15.91
CA GLU A 146 -12.46 3.72 -16.43
C GLU A 146 -12.39 2.90 -17.74
N VAL A 147 -13.30 1.93 -17.92
CA VAL A 147 -13.38 1.09 -19.14
C VAL A 147 -13.87 1.87 -20.36
N ARG A 148 -14.83 2.78 -20.19
CA ARG A 148 -15.38 3.60 -21.29
C ARG A 148 -14.39 4.67 -21.75
N GLN A 149 -13.50 5.11 -20.85
CA GLN A 149 -12.40 6.02 -21.16
C GLN A 149 -11.37 5.36 -22.10
N LEU A 150 -11.08 4.06 -21.94
CA LEU A 150 -10.16 3.33 -22.82
C LEU A 150 -10.74 3.13 -24.22
N GLU A 151 -12.02 2.79 -24.31
CA GLU A 151 -12.72 2.64 -25.59
C GLU A 151 -12.82 3.99 -26.34
N THR A 152 -13.06 5.08 -25.61
CA THR A 152 -13.16 6.44 -26.17
C THR A 152 -11.79 6.98 -26.58
N ALA A 153 -10.76 6.77 -25.75
CA ALA A 153 -9.38 7.12 -26.07
C ALA A 153 -8.84 6.37 -27.30
N SER A 154 -9.29 5.12 -27.56
CA SER A 154 -8.92 4.39 -28.80
C SER A 154 -9.57 4.95 -30.07
N LYS A 155 -10.65 5.74 -29.93
CA LYS A 155 -11.31 6.43 -31.06
C LYS A 155 -10.78 7.85 -31.28
N MET A 156 -10.05 8.42 -30.30
CA MET A 156 -9.66 9.84 -30.27
C MET A 156 -8.14 10.06 -30.35
N ASP A 157 -7.36 9.12 -30.90
CA ASP A 157 -5.91 9.28 -31.11
C ASP A 157 -5.55 10.43 -32.09
N ALA A 158 -6.53 11.15 -32.65
CA ALA A 158 -6.34 12.21 -33.64
C ALA A 158 -6.45 13.66 -33.13
N LEU A 159 -6.84 13.93 -31.87
CA LEU A 159 -7.19 15.30 -31.44
C LEU A 159 -6.62 15.66 -30.06
N HIS A 160 -5.52 16.42 -30.00
CA HIS A 160 -5.16 17.33 -28.87
C HIS A 160 -4.23 16.81 -27.75
N GLY A 161 -3.01 16.38 -28.08
CA GLY A 161 -1.92 16.34 -27.09
C GLY A 161 -0.55 16.22 -27.74
N ILE A 162 0.37 17.12 -27.41
CA ILE A 162 1.76 17.03 -27.90
C ILE A 162 2.45 15.90 -27.15
N PRO A 163 3.03 14.89 -27.83
CA PRO A 163 3.75 13.81 -27.16
C PRO A 163 5.00 14.37 -26.48
N ILE A 164 5.17 14.06 -25.20
CA ILE A 164 6.32 14.47 -24.39
C ILE A 164 7.07 13.21 -23.96
N ARG A 165 8.39 13.23 -24.10
CA ARG A 165 9.24 12.19 -23.49
C ARG A 165 9.34 12.43 -22.00
N CYS A 166 9.37 11.36 -21.21
CA CYS A 166 9.48 11.45 -19.74
C CYS A 166 10.69 12.31 -19.29
N GLN A 167 11.77 12.28 -20.07
CA GLN A 167 13.00 13.04 -19.81
C GLN A 167 12.83 14.56 -20.01
N ASP A 168 11.85 14.98 -20.81
CA ASP A 168 11.61 16.37 -21.19
C ASP A 168 10.44 16.98 -20.41
N ILE A 169 9.95 16.29 -19.37
CA ILE A 169 8.81 16.72 -18.55
C ILE A 169 8.97 18.15 -18.00
N PHE A 170 10.19 18.55 -17.64
CA PHE A 170 10.51 19.89 -17.13
C PHE A 170 11.07 20.85 -18.19
N LYS A 171 11.26 20.40 -19.44
CA LYS A 171 11.78 21.26 -20.52
C LYS A 171 10.62 22.00 -21.19
N ALA A 172 10.82 23.28 -21.47
CA ALA A 172 9.88 24.05 -22.27
C ALA A 172 9.80 23.48 -23.70
N LEU A 173 8.60 23.49 -24.30
CA LEU A 173 8.43 23.07 -25.69
C LEU A 173 9.15 24.06 -26.64
N PRO A 174 9.73 23.59 -27.76
CA PRO A 174 10.51 24.42 -28.68
C PRO A 174 9.77 25.64 -29.26
N ASP A 175 8.43 25.64 -29.29
CA ASP A 175 7.62 26.65 -29.99
C ASP A 175 7.21 27.88 -29.15
N GLN A 176 7.61 27.99 -27.87
CA GLN A 176 7.24 29.14 -27.04
C GLN A 176 8.31 30.24 -27.06
N GLN A 177 7.97 31.40 -27.63
CA GLN A 177 8.84 32.59 -27.72
C GLN A 177 9.24 33.21 -26.37
N ARG A 178 8.68 32.73 -25.25
CA ARG A 178 9.15 32.98 -23.88
C ARG A 178 8.95 31.70 -23.05
N PRO A 179 10.01 30.94 -22.72
CA PRO A 179 9.86 29.75 -21.90
C PRO A 179 9.46 30.15 -20.48
N ILE A 180 8.23 29.82 -20.08
CA ILE A 180 7.81 29.90 -18.68
C ILE A 180 8.57 28.79 -17.94
N PRO A 181 9.28 29.08 -16.82
CA PRO A 181 9.97 28.05 -16.06
C PRO A 181 8.94 27.11 -15.45
N ILE A 182 9.05 25.81 -15.78
CA ILE A 182 8.14 24.78 -15.31
C ILE A 182 8.70 24.23 -14.01
N ARG A 183 7.99 24.48 -12.90
CA ARG A 183 8.40 24.04 -11.58
C ARG A 183 7.58 22.85 -11.11
N VAL A 184 6.26 22.91 -11.25
CA VAL A 184 5.33 21.89 -10.76
C VAL A 184 4.66 21.17 -11.94
N VAL A 185 4.92 19.86 -12.04
CA VAL A 185 4.29 18.98 -13.04
C VAL A 185 3.34 18.02 -12.33
N LEU A 186 2.11 17.94 -12.82
CA LEU A 186 1.13 16.93 -12.41
C LEU A 186 0.92 15.92 -13.54
N THR A 187 1.22 14.64 -13.29
CA THR A 187 0.98 13.54 -14.22
C THR A 187 -0.24 12.73 -13.79
N ASN A 188 -1.25 12.75 -14.65
CA ASN A 188 -2.49 12.00 -14.49
C ASN A 188 -2.43 10.67 -15.25
N GLY A 189 -3.14 9.68 -14.76
CA GLY A 189 -3.34 8.42 -15.49
C GLY A 189 -4.24 7.44 -14.76
N VAL A 190 -4.86 6.55 -15.52
CA VAL A 190 -5.76 5.51 -14.98
C VAL A 190 -5.01 4.50 -14.10
N ALA A 191 -5.74 3.64 -13.38
CA ALA A 191 -5.11 2.59 -12.57
C ALA A 191 -4.27 1.64 -13.46
N GLY A 192 -3.11 1.22 -12.97
CA GLY A 192 -2.25 0.27 -13.68
C GLY A 192 -1.55 0.79 -14.94
N VAL A 193 -1.69 2.09 -15.28
CA VAL A 193 -1.10 2.65 -16.50
C VAL A 193 0.43 2.76 -16.49
N GLY A 194 1.06 2.63 -15.31
CA GLY A 194 2.52 2.70 -15.17
C GLY A 194 3.07 4.01 -14.59
N LYS A 195 2.26 4.81 -13.87
CA LYS A 195 2.70 6.06 -13.20
C LYS A 195 3.94 5.83 -12.32
N THR A 196 3.84 4.93 -11.34
CA THR A 196 4.96 4.55 -10.47
C THR A 196 6.15 3.96 -11.24
N PHE A 197 5.91 3.17 -12.29
CA PHE A 197 6.98 2.62 -13.13
C PHE A 197 7.73 3.72 -13.89
N SER A 198 7.03 4.77 -14.34
CA SER A 198 7.63 5.94 -15.00
C SER A 198 8.54 6.70 -14.04
N VAL A 199 8.08 6.90 -12.80
CA VAL A 199 8.86 7.53 -11.71
C VAL A 199 10.10 6.71 -11.36
N GLN A 200 9.94 5.38 -11.21
CA GLN A 200 11.06 4.49 -10.94
C GLN A 200 12.09 4.51 -12.06
N LYS A 201 11.65 4.48 -13.33
CA LYS A 201 12.55 4.53 -14.49
C LYS A 201 13.28 5.88 -14.58
N PHE A 202 12.57 6.98 -14.39
CA PHE A 202 13.19 8.32 -14.36
C PHE A 202 14.25 8.42 -13.27
N THR A 203 13.95 7.92 -12.07
CA THR A 203 14.88 7.94 -10.93
C THR A 203 16.10 7.06 -11.21
N LEU A 204 15.89 5.91 -11.86
CA LEU A 204 16.97 5.00 -12.26
C LEU A 204 17.89 5.64 -13.31
N ASP A 205 17.35 6.25 -14.36
CA ASP A 205 18.13 6.91 -15.42
C ASP A 205 18.95 8.08 -14.88
N TRP A 206 18.37 8.85 -13.95
CA TRP A 206 19.08 9.91 -13.25
C TRP A 206 20.23 9.37 -12.38
N ALA A 207 19.96 8.29 -11.62
CA ALA A 207 20.95 7.67 -10.73
C ALA A 207 22.09 6.97 -11.50
N GLU A 208 21.82 6.45 -12.71
CA GLU A 208 22.81 5.87 -13.62
C GLU A 208 23.62 6.93 -14.38
N GLY A 209 23.25 8.21 -14.29
CA GLY A 209 23.95 9.31 -14.96
C GLY A 209 23.57 9.49 -16.42
N LEU A 210 22.51 8.83 -16.90
CA LEU A 210 22.11 8.83 -18.31
C LEU A 210 21.42 10.13 -18.71
N GLU A 211 20.52 10.63 -17.86
CA GLU A 211 19.62 11.75 -18.19
C GLU A 211 19.45 12.72 -17.01
N ASN A 212 18.97 13.93 -17.28
CA ASN A 212 18.55 14.93 -16.28
C ASN A 212 19.61 15.31 -15.21
N GLN A 213 20.89 15.31 -15.57
CA GLN A 213 22.00 15.67 -14.67
C GLN A 213 22.04 17.15 -14.28
N HIS A 214 21.12 17.98 -14.78
CA HIS A 214 20.90 19.34 -14.29
C HIS A 214 20.27 19.36 -12.89
N VAL A 215 19.64 18.26 -12.46
CA VAL A 215 19.11 18.06 -11.11
C VAL A 215 20.20 17.46 -10.23
N SER A 216 20.54 18.15 -9.13
CA SER A 216 21.57 17.73 -8.19
C SER A 216 21.10 16.58 -7.29
N VAL A 217 19.83 16.60 -6.86
CA VAL A 217 19.27 15.62 -5.91
C VAL A 217 17.81 15.31 -6.25
N VAL A 218 17.46 14.02 -6.30
CA VAL A 218 16.08 13.55 -6.49
C VAL A 218 15.56 12.96 -5.18
N VAL A 219 14.49 13.52 -4.64
CA VAL A 219 13.83 13.06 -3.42
C VAL A 219 12.51 12.40 -3.79
N LEU A 220 12.49 11.07 -3.81
CA LEU A 220 11.29 10.28 -4.05
C LEU A 220 10.52 10.06 -2.74
N LEU A 221 9.25 10.47 -2.69
CA LEU A 221 8.34 10.33 -1.56
C LEU A 221 7.03 9.71 -2.05
N SER A 222 6.73 8.48 -1.61
CA SER A 222 5.45 7.84 -1.91
C SER A 222 4.41 8.20 -0.84
N PHE A 223 3.19 8.52 -1.25
CA PHE A 223 2.10 8.74 -0.28
C PHE A 223 1.79 7.49 0.56
N ARG A 224 2.06 6.28 0.05
CA ARG A 224 2.00 5.04 0.86
C ARG A 224 2.96 5.09 2.04
N GLU A 225 4.19 5.53 1.79
CA GLU A 225 5.23 5.63 2.81
C GLU A 225 4.94 6.79 3.77
N LEU A 226 4.45 7.92 3.25
CA LEU A 226 4.05 9.09 4.05
C LEU A 226 2.88 8.78 5.00
N ASN A 227 1.93 7.94 4.59
CA ASN A 227 0.81 7.53 5.43
C ASN A 227 1.23 6.70 6.67
N LEU A 228 2.46 6.17 6.71
CA LEU A 228 2.97 5.40 7.86
C LEU A 228 3.53 6.29 8.96
N ILE A 229 3.80 7.56 8.65
CA ILE A 229 4.27 8.54 9.62
C ILE A 229 3.13 8.89 10.58
N ARG A 230 3.42 8.87 11.88
CA ARG A 230 2.45 9.25 12.94
C ARG A 230 2.21 10.76 12.92
N ASP A 231 1.13 11.23 13.55
CA ASP A 231 0.76 12.65 13.68
C ASP A 231 1.73 13.47 14.56
N GLU A 232 3.03 13.43 14.24
CA GLU A 232 4.09 14.22 14.84
C GLU A 232 4.44 15.41 13.94
N GLN A 233 5.03 16.45 14.52
CA GLN A 233 5.54 17.59 13.75
C GLN A 233 6.97 17.32 13.28
N TYR A 234 7.16 17.38 11.97
CA TYR A 234 8.45 17.21 11.30
C TYR A 234 8.89 18.52 10.68
N SER A 235 10.20 18.74 10.59
CA SER A 235 10.77 19.69 9.63
C SER A 235 10.95 19.01 8.27
N LEU A 236 11.06 19.79 7.19
CA LEU A 236 11.30 19.21 5.85
C LEU A 236 12.63 18.45 5.83
N LEU A 237 13.65 18.95 6.53
CA LEU A 237 14.95 18.30 6.64
C LEU A 237 14.85 16.95 7.35
N GLU A 238 14.16 16.88 8.49
CA GLU A 238 13.90 15.62 9.19
C GLU A 238 13.11 14.64 8.31
N LEU A 239 12.11 15.12 7.57
CA LEU A 239 11.32 14.28 6.67
C LEU A 239 12.20 13.66 5.57
N ILE A 240 13.09 14.44 4.96
CA ILE A 240 14.05 13.93 3.96
C ILE A 240 14.97 12.89 4.59
N HIS A 241 15.47 13.12 5.80
CA HIS A 241 16.36 12.18 6.50
C HIS A 241 15.69 10.86 6.86
N VAL A 242 14.40 10.89 7.20
CA VAL A 242 13.60 9.69 7.49
C VAL A 242 13.48 8.79 6.26
N PHE A 243 13.17 9.36 5.09
CA PHE A 243 12.99 8.58 3.86
C PHE A 243 14.30 8.29 3.12
N HIS A 244 15.32 9.13 3.31
CA HIS A 244 16.63 9.03 2.67
C HIS A 244 17.75 9.19 3.70
N PRO A 245 18.07 8.13 4.48
CA PRO A 245 19.08 8.20 5.54
C PRO A 245 20.48 8.60 5.07
N THR A 246 20.81 8.37 3.80
CA THR A 246 22.09 8.80 3.21
C THR A 246 22.25 10.32 3.21
N LEU A 247 21.15 11.08 3.25
CA LEU A 247 21.16 12.54 3.30
C LEU A 247 21.23 13.11 4.73
N GLN A 248 21.33 12.27 5.77
CA GLN A 248 21.34 12.72 7.18
C GLN A 248 22.48 13.71 7.50
N LYS A 249 23.61 13.60 6.79
CA LYS A 249 24.78 14.48 6.95
C LYS A 249 24.67 15.80 6.16
N VAL A 250 23.60 15.99 5.38
CA VAL A 250 23.36 17.18 4.58
C VAL A 250 22.64 18.23 5.43
N THR A 251 23.20 19.44 5.50
CA THR A 251 22.63 20.58 6.21
C THR A 251 21.67 21.38 5.32
N ALA A 252 20.81 22.20 5.93
CA ALA A 252 19.88 23.09 5.22
C ALA A 252 20.57 24.00 4.19
N GLU A 253 21.73 24.54 4.55
CA GLU A 253 22.57 25.39 3.70
C GLU A 253 23.03 24.66 2.43
N LYS A 254 23.39 23.38 2.54
CA LYS A 254 23.82 22.56 1.41
C LYS A 254 22.66 22.21 0.47
N LEU A 255 21.46 21.99 1.02
CA LEU A 255 20.25 21.77 0.22
C LEU A 255 19.84 23.01 -0.57
N ALA A 256 20.02 24.20 0.00
CA ALA A 256 19.64 25.46 -0.65
C ALA A 256 20.46 25.75 -1.94
N VAL A 257 21.69 25.22 -2.04
CA VAL A 257 22.55 25.35 -3.22
C VAL A 257 22.32 24.25 -4.27
N CYS A 258 21.59 23.19 -3.92
CA CYS A 258 21.32 22.07 -4.81
C CYS A 258 20.04 22.30 -5.62
N GLN A 259 20.06 21.92 -6.90
CA GLN A 259 18.84 21.83 -7.69
C GLN A 259 18.08 20.55 -7.27
N LEU A 260 17.05 20.72 -6.44
CA LEU A 260 16.25 19.64 -5.87
C LEU A 260 15.07 19.31 -6.78
N LEU A 261 14.78 18.01 -6.94
CA LEU A 261 13.54 17.49 -7.53
C LEU A 261 12.82 16.64 -6.49
N PHE A 262 11.62 17.05 -6.09
CA PHE A 262 10.71 16.26 -5.27
C PHE A 262 9.75 15.48 -6.16
N ILE A 263 9.69 14.16 -6.00
CA ILE A 263 8.72 13.32 -6.70
C ILE A 263 7.73 12.78 -5.67
N PHE A 264 6.48 13.19 -5.79
CA PHE A 264 5.36 12.72 -4.99
C PHE A 264 4.56 11.67 -5.75
N ASP A 265 4.78 10.40 -5.41
CA ASP A 265 4.15 9.28 -6.11
C ASP A 265 2.87 8.81 -5.40
N GLY A 266 1.76 8.78 -6.14
CA GLY A 266 0.49 8.18 -5.71
C GLY A 266 -0.40 9.07 -4.84
N LEU A 267 -0.63 10.33 -5.24
CA LEU A 267 -1.51 11.25 -4.50
C LEU A 267 -2.92 10.68 -4.25
N ASP A 268 -3.42 9.81 -5.12
CA ASP A 268 -4.70 9.11 -4.96
C ASP A 268 -4.76 8.20 -3.73
N GLU A 269 -3.63 7.87 -3.13
CA GLU A 269 -3.51 7.02 -1.94
C GLU A 269 -3.24 7.82 -0.67
N SER A 270 -3.16 9.16 -0.77
CA SER A 270 -2.96 10.05 0.36
C SER A 270 -4.13 9.96 1.34
N ARG A 271 -3.83 9.76 2.63
CA ARG A 271 -4.78 9.98 3.74
C ARG A 271 -4.66 11.38 4.35
N LEU A 272 -3.68 12.16 3.89
CA LEU A 272 -3.39 13.50 4.38
C LEU A 272 -4.37 14.51 3.76
N SER A 273 -4.95 15.37 4.59
CA SER A 273 -5.74 16.51 4.12
C SER A 273 -4.82 17.65 3.67
N LEU A 274 -4.66 17.80 2.36
CA LEU A 274 -3.90 18.90 1.77
C LEU A 274 -4.76 20.18 1.73
N ASP A 275 -4.62 21.01 2.75
CA ASP A 275 -5.32 22.28 2.85
C ASP A 275 -4.50 23.42 2.22
N PHE A 276 -4.87 23.82 1.01
CA PHE A 276 -4.27 24.95 0.29
C PHE A 276 -4.87 26.32 0.66
N THR A 277 -5.89 26.34 1.52
CA THR A 277 -6.57 27.55 2.00
C THR A 277 -5.92 28.14 3.25
N ASN A 278 -5.25 27.33 4.07
CA ASN A 278 -4.59 27.77 5.29
C ASN A 278 -3.27 28.51 5.00
N ARG A 279 -3.14 29.76 5.46
CA ARG A 279 -2.00 30.66 5.16
C ARG A 279 -0.81 30.56 6.12
N LYS A 280 -0.61 29.42 6.79
CA LYS A 280 0.62 29.24 7.60
C LYS A 280 1.82 29.11 6.65
N LEU A 281 2.51 30.22 6.42
CA LEU A 281 3.70 30.32 5.58
C LEU A 281 4.88 29.66 6.29
N LEU A 282 5.48 28.66 5.64
CA LEU A 282 6.71 28.02 6.07
C LEU A 282 7.79 28.30 5.02
N SER A 283 8.78 29.12 5.39
CA SER A 283 9.90 29.48 4.52
C SER A 283 11.20 28.77 4.91
N ASP A 284 11.31 28.29 6.15
CA ASP A 284 12.49 27.60 6.66
C ASP A 284 12.30 26.07 6.65
N VAL A 285 13.30 25.37 6.11
CA VAL A 285 13.38 23.90 6.04
C VAL A 285 13.55 23.24 7.40
N THR A 286 14.00 23.98 8.42
CA THR A 286 14.18 23.48 9.80
C THR A 286 12.94 23.64 10.67
N GLN A 287 11.95 24.42 10.22
CA GLN A 287 10.74 24.68 10.98
C GLN A 287 9.85 23.44 11.04
N LYS A 288 9.47 23.02 12.25
CA LYS A 288 8.58 21.88 12.46
C LYS A 288 7.12 22.21 12.17
N SER A 289 6.42 21.35 11.45
CA SER A 289 4.99 21.46 11.14
C SER A 289 4.42 20.09 10.74
N SER A 290 3.11 20.02 10.48
CA SER A 290 2.50 18.79 9.97
C SER A 290 2.98 18.47 8.56
N VAL A 291 3.01 17.18 8.20
CA VAL A 291 3.43 16.74 6.85
C VAL A 291 2.56 17.37 5.76
N SER A 292 1.24 17.48 5.97
CA SER A 292 0.36 18.14 5.00
C SER A 292 0.71 19.62 4.79
N GLN A 293 1.08 20.35 5.83
CA GLN A 293 1.54 21.74 5.73
C GLN A 293 2.89 21.88 5.04
N LEU A 294 3.82 20.95 5.27
CA LEU A 294 5.10 20.94 4.56
C LEU A 294 4.90 20.70 3.06
N LEU A 295 4.08 19.71 2.70
CA LEU A 295 3.79 19.36 1.31
C LEU A 295 3.06 20.49 0.57
N THR A 296 2.06 21.10 1.18
CA THR A 296 1.33 22.24 0.59
C THR A 296 2.23 23.45 0.37
N ASN A 297 3.07 23.82 1.35
CA ASN A 297 4.02 24.93 1.20
C ASN A 297 5.12 24.63 0.17
N LEU A 298 5.56 23.37 0.05
CA LEU A 298 6.50 22.94 -0.99
C LEU A 298 5.84 23.00 -2.37
N ILE A 299 4.60 22.55 -2.53
CA ILE A 299 3.89 22.62 -3.82
C ILE A 299 3.65 24.09 -4.22
N GLN A 300 3.21 24.95 -3.28
CA GLN A 300 3.01 26.38 -3.53
C GLN A 300 4.30 27.16 -3.80
N GLY A 301 5.47 26.64 -3.41
CA GLY A 301 6.76 27.30 -3.59
C GLY A 301 7.13 28.30 -2.49
N ASN A 302 6.40 28.30 -1.37
CA ASN A 302 6.79 29.05 -0.16
C ASN A 302 8.05 28.44 0.46
N LEU A 303 8.16 27.11 0.41
CA LEU A 303 9.30 26.33 0.87
C LEU A 303 10.10 25.84 -0.33
N LEU A 304 11.40 26.16 -0.39
CA LEU A 304 12.30 25.82 -1.51
C LEU A 304 11.74 26.23 -2.90
N PRO A 305 11.67 27.53 -3.21
CA PRO A 305 11.08 28.03 -4.45
C PRO A 305 11.80 27.52 -5.71
N SER A 306 13.12 27.29 -5.65
CA SER A 306 13.91 26.77 -6.77
C SER A 306 13.76 25.26 -7.01
N ALA A 307 13.10 24.53 -6.11
CA ALA A 307 12.93 23.09 -6.24
C ALA A 307 11.86 22.72 -7.28
N LEU A 308 12.16 21.73 -8.10
CA LEU A 308 11.22 21.11 -9.03
C LEU A 308 10.33 20.12 -8.29
N VAL A 309 9.07 20.02 -8.70
CA VAL A 309 8.09 19.12 -8.09
C VAL A 309 7.38 18.33 -9.18
N TRP A 310 7.41 17.00 -9.07
CA TRP A 310 6.66 16.09 -9.93
C TRP A 310 5.66 15.30 -9.09
N ILE A 311 4.39 15.34 -9.46
CA ILE A 311 3.30 14.69 -8.73
C ILE A 311 2.62 13.69 -9.65
N THR A 312 2.42 12.45 -9.21
CA THR A 312 1.62 11.46 -9.94
C THR A 312 0.30 11.21 -9.22
N SER A 313 -0.80 11.12 -9.98
CA SER A 313 -2.13 10.90 -9.40
C SER A 313 -3.10 10.24 -10.38
N ARG A 314 -4.22 9.75 -9.86
CA ARG A 314 -5.41 9.49 -10.68
C ARG A 314 -6.17 10.80 -10.93
N PRO A 315 -6.86 10.94 -12.06
CA PRO A 315 -7.64 12.15 -12.36
C PRO A 315 -8.62 12.57 -11.25
N ALA A 316 -9.25 11.60 -10.56
CA ALA A 316 -10.18 11.88 -9.46
C ALA A 316 -9.52 12.60 -8.28
N ALA A 317 -8.29 12.22 -7.91
CA ALA A 317 -7.56 12.79 -6.78
C ALA A 317 -6.70 14.00 -7.16
N ALA A 318 -6.42 14.20 -8.46
CA ALA A 318 -5.72 15.37 -8.97
C ALA A 318 -6.38 16.70 -8.58
N ASN A 319 -7.71 16.72 -8.44
CA ASN A 319 -8.50 17.88 -8.03
C ASN A 319 -8.21 18.39 -6.62
N GLN A 320 -7.49 17.62 -5.80
CA GLN A 320 -7.04 18.09 -4.48
C GLN A 320 -6.01 19.22 -4.61
N ILE A 321 -5.30 19.31 -5.73
CA ILE A 321 -4.31 20.35 -5.99
C ILE A 321 -4.96 21.46 -6.82
N PRO A 322 -4.94 22.72 -6.35
CA PRO A 322 -5.46 23.84 -7.13
C PRO A 322 -4.69 24.00 -8.47
N PRO A 323 -5.38 24.26 -9.59
CA PRO A 323 -4.72 24.44 -10.89
C PRO A 323 -3.76 25.64 -10.90
N THR A 324 -3.94 26.60 -9.99
CA THR A 324 -3.02 27.74 -9.81
C THR A 324 -1.64 27.35 -9.32
N CYS A 325 -1.47 26.14 -8.76
CA CYS A 325 -0.18 25.67 -8.24
C CYS A 325 0.56 24.76 -9.23
N VAL A 326 -0.02 24.47 -10.40
CA VAL A 326 0.51 23.50 -11.37
C VAL A 326 0.87 24.24 -12.65
N ASP A 327 2.13 24.14 -13.07
CA ASP A 327 2.60 24.81 -14.29
C ASP A 327 2.33 23.97 -15.54
N ARG A 328 2.36 22.63 -15.39
CA ARG A 328 2.14 21.70 -16.49
C ARG A 328 1.36 20.46 -16.04
N ILE A 329 0.37 20.08 -16.84
CA ILE A 329 -0.39 18.83 -16.67
C ILE A 329 0.00 17.89 -17.81
N THR A 330 0.32 16.65 -17.44
CA THR A 330 0.64 15.56 -18.38
C THR A 330 -0.28 14.38 -18.14
N GLU A 331 -0.58 13.63 -19.20
CA GLU A 331 -1.41 12.45 -19.15
C GLU A 331 -0.63 11.22 -19.64
N LEU A 332 -0.55 10.19 -18.79
CA LEU A 332 0.05 8.91 -19.14
C LEU A 332 -1.02 8.01 -19.79
N ARG A 333 -0.89 7.77 -21.09
CA ARG A 333 -1.88 7.02 -21.90
C ARG A 333 -1.59 5.52 -22.05
N GLY A 334 -0.43 5.06 -21.56
CA GLY A 334 0.00 3.66 -21.65
C GLY A 334 0.79 3.37 -22.93
N PHE A 335 0.50 2.23 -23.57
CA PHE A 335 1.21 1.74 -24.74
C PHE A 335 0.46 1.99 -26.05
N THR A 336 1.20 2.47 -27.06
CA THR A 336 0.83 2.43 -28.48
C THR A 336 0.95 1.00 -29.03
N ASP A 337 0.38 0.73 -30.21
CA ASP A 337 0.42 -0.62 -30.80
C ASP A 337 1.85 -1.14 -31.02
N ALA A 338 2.77 -0.27 -31.43
CA ALA A 338 4.18 -0.63 -31.57
C ALA A 338 4.83 -0.99 -30.21
N GLN A 339 4.53 -0.21 -29.16
CA GLN A 339 5.03 -0.43 -27.80
C GLN A 339 4.45 -1.71 -27.17
N LYS A 340 3.19 -2.06 -27.47
CA LYS A 340 2.60 -3.34 -27.02
C LYS A 340 3.42 -4.53 -27.51
N GLU A 341 3.78 -4.55 -28.79
CA GLU A 341 4.59 -5.64 -29.35
C GLU A 341 6.01 -5.65 -28.77
N GLU A 342 6.62 -4.48 -28.63
CA GLU A 342 7.93 -4.34 -28.01
C GLU A 342 7.95 -4.89 -26.58
N TYR A 343 6.93 -4.62 -25.78
CA TYR A 343 6.80 -5.16 -24.42
C TYR A 343 6.85 -6.70 -24.42
N PHE A 344 6.03 -7.36 -25.25
CA PHE A 344 6.00 -8.83 -25.29
C PHE A 344 7.31 -9.43 -25.83
N ARG A 345 7.96 -8.79 -26.81
CA ARG A 345 9.29 -9.21 -27.31
C ARG A 345 10.39 -9.06 -26.26
N ARG A 346 10.36 -8.00 -25.44
CA ARG A 346 11.33 -7.81 -24.36
C ARG A 346 11.10 -8.77 -23.20
N ARG A 347 9.84 -9.09 -22.91
CA ARG A 347 9.45 -9.94 -21.77
C ARG A 347 9.77 -11.42 -21.99
N PHE A 348 9.65 -11.92 -23.22
CA PHE A 348 9.91 -13.31 -23.54
C PHE A 348 11.17 -13.44 -24.40
N SER A 349 12.16 -14.17 -23.91
CA SER A 349 13.37 -14.46 -24.69
C SER A 349 13.09 -15.39 -25.89
N ASP A 350 11.97 -16.11 -25.87
CA ASP A 350 11.55 -17.04 -26.92
C ASP A 350 10.73 -16.29 -27.99
N GLU A 351 11.27 -16.26 -29.21
CA GLU A 351 10.69 -15.58 -30.37
C GLU A 351 9.40 -16.24 -30.86
N GLU A 352 9.25 -17.56 -30.71
CA GLU A 352 8.04 -18.29 -31.11
C GLU A 352 6.89 -18.04 -30.13
N LEU A 353 7.19 -18.08 -28.82
CA LEU A 353 6.20 -17.79 -27.78
C LEU A 353 5.74 -16.32 -27.86
N SER A 354 6.67 -15.37 -27.99
CA SER A 354 6.32 -13.95 -28.13
C SER A 354 5.49 -13.68 -29.39
N SER A 355 5.85 -14.27 -30.54
CA SER A 355 5.10 -14.13 -31.79
C SER A 355 3.68 -14.71 -31.69
N ARG A 356 3.53 -15.86 -31.02
CA ARG A 356 2.22 -16.48 -30.78
C ARG A 356 1.33 -15.63 -29.88
N ILE A 357 1.91 -15.05 -28.82
CA ILE A 357 1.20 -14.15 -27.89
C ILE A 357 0.78 -12.87 -28.61
N ILE A 358 1.67 -12.25 -29.38
CA ILE A 358 1.37 -11.04 -30.16
C ILE A 358 0.27 -11.33 -31.18
N SER A 359 0.32 -12.47 -31.86
CA SER A 359 -0.71 -12.90 -32.81
C SER A 359 -2.07 -13.05 -32.11
N HIS A 360 -2.14 -13.75 -30.97
CA HIS A 360 -3.38 -13.91 -30.19
C HIS A 360 -3.93 -12.58 -29.65
N MET A 361 -3.04 -11.68 -29.23
CA MET A 361 -3.43 -10.34 -28.79
C MET A 361 -4.03 -9.53 -29.95
N LYS A 362 -3.48 -9.63 -31.17
CA LYS A 362 -4.01 -8.95 -32.36
C LYS A 362 -5.34 -9.54 -32.86
N THR A 363 -5.55 -10.85 -32.73
CA THR A 363 -6.80 -11.48 -33.15
C THR A 363 -7.96 -11.18 -32.19
N SER A 364 -7.68 -10.99 -30.90
CA SER A 364 -8.68 -10.61 -29.90
C SER A 364 -8.79 -9.09 -29.73
N ARG A 365 -9.87 -8.51 -30.24
CA ARG A 365 -10.16 -7.07 -30.10
C ARG A 365 -10.17 -6.60 -28.65
N SER A 366 -10.75 -7.39 -27.73
CA SER A 366 -10.86 -7.03 -26.31
C SER A 366 -9.49 -6.99 -25.63
N LEU A 367 -8.65 -8.01 -25.86
CA LEU A 367 -7.28 -8.04 -25.33
C LEU A 367 -6.43 -6.90 -25.91
N HIS A 368 -6.56 -6.64 -27.21
CA HIS A 368 -5.83 -5.57 -27.89
C HIS A 368 -6.11 -4.18 -27.30
N ILE A 369 -7.38 -3.90 -26.98
CA ILE A 369 -7.80 -2.63 -26.35
C ILE A 369 -7.26 -2.53 -24.92
N MET A 370 -7.41 -3.58 -24.12
CA MET A 370 -6.95 -3.59 -22.72
C MET A 370 -5.43 -3.47 -22.57
N CYS A 371 -4.67 -4.13 -23.45
CA CYS A 371 -3.21 -4.05 -23.50
C CYS A 371 -2.70 -2.64 -23.85
N ARG A 372 -3.56 -1.64 -24.05
CA ARG A 372 -3.15 -0.23 -23.95
C ARG A 372 -2.62 0.10 -22.55
N ILE A 373 -3.17 -0.51 -21.50
CA ILE A 373 -2.70 -0.35 -20.13
C ILE A 373 -1.65 -1.45 -19.81
N PRO A 374 -0.43 -1.08 -19.39
CA PRO A 374 0.67 -2.02 -19.13
C PRO A 374 0.38 -3.14 -18.12
N VAL A 375 -0.43 -2.89 -17.08
CA VAL A 375 -0.80 -3.96 -16.13
C VAL A 375 -1.50 -5.13 -16.83
N PHE A 376 -2.32 -4.85 -17.85
CA PHE A 376 -3.00 -5.90 -18.61
C PHE A 376 -2.04 -6.63 -19.54
N CYS A 377 -1.02 -5.96 -20.07
CA CYS A 377 0.06 -6.64 -20.79
C CYS A 377 0.79 -7.63 -19.88
N TRP A 378 1.06 -7.24 -18.63
CA TRP A 378 1.70 -8.11 -17.65
C TRP A 378 0.81 -9.29 -17.24
N ILE A 379 -0.48 -9.05 -16.97
CA ILE A 379 -1.46 -10.12 -16.68
C ILE A 379 -1.53 -11.09 -17.85
N THR A 380 -1.67 -10.57 -19.07
CA THR A 380 -1.75 -11.34 -20.31
C THR A 380 -0.48 -12.16 -20.55
N ALA A 381 0.69 -11.56 -20.37
CA ALA A 381 1.97 -12.26 -20.46
C ALA A 381 2.01 -13.42 -19.46
N THR A 382 1.69 -13.17 -18.19
CA THR A 382 1.74 -14.18 -17.12
C THR A 382 0.78 -15.36 -17.39
N VAL A 383 -0.45 -15.07 -17.82
CA VAL A 383 -1.46 -16.11 -18.10
C VAL A 383 -1.07 -16.93 -19.32
N LEU A 384 -0.73 -16.27 -20.42
CA LEU A 384 -0.40 -16.97 -21.67
C LEU A 384 0.91 -17.75 -21.55
N GLU A 385 1.91 -17.23 -20.83
CA GLU A 385 3.14 -17.97 -20.51
C GLU A 385 2.80 -19.27 -19.79
N HIS A 386 1.97 -19.23 -18.75
CA HIS A 386 1.57 -20.44 -18.03
C HIS A 386 0.80 -21.42 -18.91
N MET A 387 -0.21 -20.97 -19.66
CA MET A 387 -1.04 -21.84 -20.50
C MET A 387 -0.30 -22.44 -21.69
N LEU A 388 0.69 -21.73 -22.25
CA LEU A 388 1.47 -22.21 -23.39
C LEU A 388 2.64 -23.13 -22.99
N THR A 389 3.10 -23.03 -21.74
CA THR A 389 4.19 -23.87 -21.20
C THR A 389 3.70 -25.10 -20.45
N THR A 390 2.49 -25.06 -19.90
CA THR A 390 1.84 -26.23 -19.28
C THR A 390 1.05 -27.04 -20.31
N GLU A 391 0.95 -28.36 -20.15
CA GLU A 391 0.22 -29.26 -21.06
C GLU A 391 -1.32 -29.04 -21.07
N GLU A 392 -1.82 -27.99 -20.43
CA GLU A 392 -3.24 -27.60 -20.45
C GLU A 392 -3.60 -27.04 -21.83
N ARG A 393 -3.95 -27.93 -22.77
CA ARG A 393 -4.49 -27.61 -24.11
C ARG A 393 -5.92 -27.04 -24.06
N GLY A 394 -6.15 -26.03 -23.23
CA GLY A 394 -7.39 -25.24 -23.22
C GLY A 394 -7.44 -24.21 -24.35
N GLU A 395 -8.63 -23.68 -24.62
CA GLU A 395 -8.75 -22.48 -25.47
C GLU A 395 -8.11 -21.27 -24.75
N LEU A 396 -7.34 -20.47 -25.49
CA LEU A 396 -6.75 -19.25 -24.95
C LEU A 396 -7.84 -18.24 -24.55
N PRO A 397 -7.67 -17.48 -23.46
CA PRO A 397 -8.68 -16.55 -22.98
C PRO A 397 -9.03 -15.53 -24.07
N LYS A 398 -10.33 -15.39 -24.35
CA LYS A 398 -10.87 -14.49 -25.37
C LYS A 398 -11.45 -13.23 -24.74
N THR A 399 -11.98 -13.33 -23.52
CA THR A 399 -12.58 -12.20 -22.78
C THR A 399 -11.72 -11.74 -21.60
N VAL A 400 -12.06 -10.56 -21.06
CA VAL A 400 -11.42 -9.96 -19.90
C VAL A 400 -11.63 -10.80 -18.64
N THR A 401 -12.88 -11.26 -18.45
CA THR A 401 -13.25 -12.13 -17.34
C THR A 401 -12.45 -13.42 -17.39
N ASP A 402 -12.40 -14.09 -18.56
CA ASP A 402 -11.59 -15.30 -18.72
C ASP A 402 -10.14 -15.05 -18.35
N LEU A 403 -9.56 -13.93 -18.80
CA LEU A 403 -8.17 -13.59 -18.52
C LEU A 403 -7.94 -13.43 -17.01
N TYR A 404 -8.82 -12.75 -16.28
CA TYR A 404 -8.70 -12.60 -14.83
C TYR A 404 -8.91 -13.90 -14.06
N SER A 405 -9.86 -14.73 -14.49
CA SER A 405 -10.10 -16.06 -13.92
C SER A 405 -8.87 -16.94 -14.05
N HIS A 406 -8.29 -17.00 -15.25
CA HIS A 406 -7.04 -17.73 -15.48
C HIS A 406 -5.88 -17.11 -14.69
N PHE A 407 -5.80 -15.79 -14.58
CA PHE A 407 -4.78 -15.12 -13.77
C PHE A 407 -4.89 -15.51 -12.29
N LEU A 408 -6.10 -15.51 -11.72
CA LEU A 408 -6.34 -15.96 -10.35
C LEU A 408 -5.99 -17.44 -10.16
N LEU A 409 -6.33 -18.30 -11.12
CA LEU A 409 -5.93 -19.72 -11.11
C LEU A 409 -4.41 -19.88 -11.13
N VAL A 410 -3.71 -19.15 -12.00
CA VAL A 410 -2.23 -19.16 -12.10
C VAL A 410 -1.62 -18.70 -10.78
N GLN A 411 -2.09 -17.60 -10.21
CA GLN A 411 -1.57 -17.09 -8.93
C GLN A 411 -1.84 -18.07 -7.78
N THR A 412 -2.99 -18.74 -7.78
CA THR A 412 -3.34 -19.76 -6.78
C THR A 412 -2.46 -21.00 -6.92
N LYS A 413 -2.23 -21.50 -8.14
CA LYS A 413 -1.30 -22.61 -8.43
C LYS A 413 0.13 -22.26 -8.02
N ARG A 414 0.63 -21.08 -8.38
CA ARG A 414 1.97 -20.60 -7.99
C ARG A 414 2.12 -20.46 -6.48
N LYS A 415 1.09 -19.95 -5.77
CA LYS A 415 1.09 -19.90 -4.30
C LYS A 415 1.10 -21.30 -3.67
N LYS A 416 0.36 -22.26 -4.23
CA LYS A 416 0.34 -23.64 -3.74
C LYS A 416 1.71 -24.32 -3.85
N ASN A 417 2.46 -24.07 -4.92
CA ASN A 417 3.81 -24.61 -5.11
C ASN A 417 4.88 -23.90 -4.25
N LYS A 418 4.71 -22.59 -3.99
CA LYS A 418 5.66 -21.77 -3.20
C LYS A 418 5.70 -22.12 -1.71
N TYR A 419 4.62 -22.71 -1.18
CA TYR A 419 4.47 -23.04 0.25
C TYR A 419 4.08 -24.51 0.43
N ASP A 420 4.91 -25.42 -0.10
CA ASP A 420 4.94 -26.81 0.40
C ASP A 420 5.44 -26.88 1.86
N GLU A 421 5.90 -25.75 2.42
CA GLU A 421 5.97 -25.49 3.87
C GLU A 421 4.81 -24.58 4.32
N GLY A 422 3.62 -25.17 4.47
CA GLY A 422 2.70 -24.90 5.59
C GLY A 422 2.05 -23.52 5.75
N HIS A 423 2.23 -22.54 4.87
CA HIS A 423 1.50 -21.27 4.97
C HIS A 423 0.21 -21.28 4.15
N GLU A 424 -0.84 -21.72 4.85
CA GLU A 424 -2.23 -21.88 4.43
C GLU A 424 -2.86 -20.54 3.99
N THR A 425 -3.68 -20.57 2.93
CA THR A 425 -4.42 -19.38 2.47
C THR A 425 -5.50 -19.05 3.49
N SER A 426 -5.56 -17.80 3.97
CA SER A 426 -6.52 -17.44 5.02
C SER A 426 -7.98 -17.58 4.52
N PRO A 427 -8.95 -17.88 5.42
CA PRO A 427 -10.36 -17.95 5.05
C PRO A 427 -10.87 -16.65 4.40
N GLN A 428 -10.40 -15.49 4.89
CA GLN A 428 -10.80 -14.18 4.37
C GLN A 428 -10.27 -13.93 2.96
N GLU A 429 -9.03 -14.32 2.66
CA GLU A 429 -8.48 -14.23 1.30
C GLU A 429 -9.25 -15.13 0.33
N SER A 430 -9.63 -16.34 0.76
CA SER A 430 -10.41 -17.28 -0.06
C SER A 430 -11.82 -16.76 -0.34
N ILE A 431 -12.46 -16.14 0.66
CA ILE A 431 -13.76 -15.46 0.52
C ILE A 431 -13.64 -14.25 -0.42
N ASN A 432 -12.58 -13.45 -0.29
CA ASN A 432 -12.34 -12.30 -1.16
C ASN A 432 -12.11 -12.75 -2.62
N ILE A 433 -11.36 -13.84 -2.84
CA ILE A 433 -11.18 -14.43 -4.17
C ILE A 433 -12.53 -14.87 -4.74
N PHE A 434 -13.36 -15.56 -3.96
CA PHE A 434 -14.70 -15.96 -4.39
C PHE A 434 -15.61 -14.76 -4.70
N HIS A 435 -15.60 -13.73 -3.87
CA HIS A 435 -16.33 -12.49 -4.13
C HIS A 435 -15.86 -11.80 -5.42
N CYS A 436 -14.54 -11.72 -5.64
CA CYS A 436 -14.01 -11.19 -6.89
C CYS A 436 -14.49 -12.00 -8.10
N LEU A 437 -14.49 -13.33 -8.03
CA LEU A 437 -14.97 -14.20 -9.13
C LEU A 437 -16.47 -13.96 -9.41
N MET A 438 -17.29 -13.86 -8.36
CA MET A 438 -18.72 -13.56 -8.48
C MET A 438 -18.98 -12.17 -9.10
N GLU A 439 -18.27 -11.14 -8.64
CA GLU A 439 -18.38 -9.76 -9.17
C GLU A 439 -17.88 -9.65 -10.63
N MET A 440 -16.89 -10.46 -11.01
CA MET A 440 -16.41 -10.56 -12.39
C MET A 440 -17.34 -11.36 -13.31
N ASN A 441 -18.47 -11.85 -12.78
CA ASN A 441 -19.44 -12.72 -13.47
C ASN A 441 -18.84 -14.07 -13.92
N ASP A 442 -17.73 -14.49 -13.31
CA ASP A 442 -17.21 -15.84 -13.45
C ASP A 442 -17.93 -16.76 -12.46
N LEU A 443 -18.99 -17.39 -12.96
CA LEU A 443 -19.81 -18.30 -12.19
C LEU A 443 -19.25 -19.73 -12.18
N SER A 444 -18.03 -20.00 -12.68
CA SER A 444 -17.47 -21.36 -12.75
C SER A 444 -17.46 -22.06 -11.38
N VAL A 445 -16.82 -21.46 -10.37
CA VAL A 445 -16.77 -21.99 -9.00
C VAL A 445 -18.17 -22.07 -8.38
N HIS A 446 -19.03 -21.10 -8.66
CA HIS A 446 -20.41 -21.08 -8.16
C HIS A 446 -21.25 -22.22 -8.75
N LEU A 447 -21.18 -22.42 -10.07
CA LEU A 447 -21.87 -23.47 -10.80
C LEU A 447 -21.33 -24.84 -10.42
N GLU A 448 -20.01 -24.99 -10.27
CA GLU A 448 -19.39 -26.22 -9.77
C GLU A 448 -19.90 -26.58 -8.38
N ILE A 449 -20.02 -25.60 -7.48
CA ILE A 449 -20.55 -25.83 -6.12
C ILE A 449 -22.06 -26.11 -6.17
N GLN A 450 -22.83 -25.43 -7.02
CA GLN A 450 -24.26 -25.72 -7.20
C GLN A 450 -24.50 -27.12 -7.78
N GLU A 451 -23.72 -27.52 -8.79
CA GLU A 451 -23.77 -28.86 -9.37
C GLU A 451 -23.35 -29.91 -8.34
N PHE A 452 -22.29 -29.63 -7.58
CA PHE A 452 -21.86 -30.47 -6.48
C PHE A 452 -22.96 -30.64 -5.42
N LEU A 453 -23.64 -29.56 -5.04
CA LEU A 453 -24.80 -29.59 -4.14
C LEU A 453 -25.97 -30.37 -4.73
N LYS A 454 -26.16 -30.39 -6.05
CA LYS A 454 -27.21 -31.19 -6.72
C LYS A 454 -26.83 -32.65 -6.92
N SER A 455 -25.55 -32.98 -6.88
CA SER A 455 -25.07 -34.36 -7.10
C SER A 455 -25.32 -35.25 -5.89
N GLU A 456 -25.63 -36.53 -6.14
CA GLU A 456 -25.81 -37.56 -5.10
C GLU A 456 -24.45 -38.06 -4.55
N ASN A 457 -23.36 -37.91 -5.31
CA ASN A 457 -22.02 -38.46 -4.99
C ASN A 457 -21.08 -37.46 -4.29
N ARG A 458 -21.58 -36.74 -3.27
CA ARG A 458 -20.82 -35.66 -2.58
C ARG A 458 -19.56 -36.13 -1.85
N SER A 459 -19.50 -37.40 -1.46
CA SER A 459 -18.37 -37.99 -0.73
C SER A 459 -17.23 -38.48 -1.63
N GLU A 460 -17.44 -38.60 -2.95
CA GLU A 460 -16.41 -39.13 -3.86
C GLU A 460 -15.47 -38.02 -4.36
N LYS A 461 -16.01 -36.81 -4.59
CA LYS A 461 -15.24 -35.66 -5.10
C LYS A 461 -14.57 -34.91 -3.95
N LYS A 462 -13.24 -34.88 -3.95
CA LYS A 462 -12.45 -34.11 -2.97
C LYS A 462 -12.56 -32.61 -3.25
N LEU A 463 -13.05 -31.82 -2.29
CA LEU A 463 -13.14 -30.37 -2.42
C LEU A 463 -11.81 -29.68 -2.04
N SER A 464 -11.49 -28.61 -2.76
CA SER A 464 -10.38 -27.72 -2.41
C SER A 464 -10.73 -26.77 -1.27
N GLU A 465 -9.73 -26.12 -0.67
CA GLU A 465 -9.90 -25.13 0.40
C GLU A 465 -10.74 -23.92 -0.01
N ILE A 466 -10.58 -23.47 -1.26
CA ILE A 466 -11.34 -22.37 -1.85
C ILE A 466 -12.80 -22.81 -2.04
N GLN A 467 -13.03 -24.01 -2.58
CA GLN A 467 -14.37 -24.57 -2.71
C GLN A 467 -15.05 -24.75 -1.35
N CYS A 468 -14.31 -25.14 -0.30
CA CYS A 468 -14.83 -25.20 1.07
C CYS A 468 -15.23 -23.82 1.59
N SER A 469 -14.41 -22.78 1.34
CA SER A 469 -14.72 -21.40 1.75
C SER A 469 -15.94 -20.84 1.02
N ALA A 470 -15.99 -21.05 -0.30
CA ALA A 470 -17.09 -20.63 -1.16
C ALA A 470 -18.39 -21.36 -0.79
N LEU A 471 -18.33 -22.68 -0.56
CA LEU A 471 -19.46 -23.46 -0.08
C LEU A 471 -19.93 -22.97 1.29
N ALA A 472 -19.00 -22.75 2.23
CA ALA A 472 -19.34 -22.20 3.54
C ALA A 472 -20.02 -20.84 3.43
N PHE A 473 -19.53 -19.95 2.58
CA PHE A 473 -20.13 -18.65 2.33
C PHE A 473 -21.53 -18.78 1.71
N MET A 474 -21.69 -19.60 0.67
CA MET A 474 -22.98 -19.85 0.02
C MET A 474 -24.02 -20.42 1.00
N LEU A 475 -23.62 -21.39 1.82
CA LEU A 475 -24.50 -21.96 2.85
C LEU A 475 -24.86 -20.92 3.91
N GLN A 476 -23.91 -20.06 4.30
CA GLN A 476 -24.11 -19.03 5.31
C GLN A 476 -24.97 -17.84 4.87
N MET A 477 -25.03 -17.57 3.56
CA MET A 477 -25.79 -16.46 2.96
C MET A 477 -27.10 -16.93 2.30
N SER A 478 -27.35 -18.23 2.27
CA SER A 478 -28.60 -18.80 1.74
C SER A 478 -29.80 -18.38 2.57
N GLU A 479 -30.85 -17.87 1.91
CA GLU A 479 -32.16 -17.62 2.55
C GLU A 479 -32.85 -18.92 2.98
N VAL A 480 -32.50 -20.04 2.33
CA VAL A 480 -33.01 -21.36 2.67
C VAL A 480 -32.12 -21.98 3.75
N VAL A 481 -32.72 -22.26 4.92
CA VAL A 481 -32.06 -22.99 6.02
C VAL A 481 -31.92 -24.46 5.63
N LEU A 482 -30.71 -25.01 5.77
CA LEU A 482 -30.46 -26.45 5.54
C LEU A 482 -31.14 -27.31 6.61
N ASP A 483 -31.85 -28.39 6.23
CA ASP A 483 -32.41 -29.34 7.21
C ASP A 483 -31.31 -30.08 7.98
N GLU A 484 -30.31 -30.61 7.27
CA GLU A 484 -29.19 -31.35 7.86
C GLU A 484 -27.85 -30.95 7.21
N PHE A 485 -26.92 -30.50 8.03
CA PHE A 485 -25.52 -30.30 7.68
C PHE A 485 -24.68 -31.42 8.30
N ASP A 486 -24.24 -32.36 7.47
CA ASP A 486 -23.38 -33.47 7.89
C ASP A 486 -22.00 -33.31 7.26
N LEU A 487 -21.01 -32.97 8.09
CA LEU A 487 -19.65 -32.67 7.63
C LEU A 487 -18.96 -33.90 7.03
N ARG A 488 -19.39 -35.12 7.41
CA ARG A 488 -18.83 -36.36 6.85
C ARG A 488 -19.29 -36.67 5.43
N ARG A 489 -20.31 -35.99 4.93
CA ARG A 489 -20.72 -36.12 3.52
C ARG A 489 -19.75 -35.45 2.56
N TYR A 490 -18.81 -34.65 3.06
CA TYR A 490 -17.83 -33.93 2.27
C TYR A 490 -16.46 -34.60 2.38
N ASN A 491 -15.82 -34.86 1.23
CA ASN A 491 -14.43 -35.31 1.18
C ASN A 491 -13.50 -34.08 1.18
N ILE A 492 -12.99 -33.72 2.36
CA ILE A 492 -12.29 -32.45 2.62
C ILE A 492 -11.06 -32.64 3.51
N SER A 493 -10.09 -31.73 3.41
CA SER A 493 -8.94 -31.67 4.34
C SER A 493 -9.38 -31.16 5.73
N GLU A 494 -8.53 -31.30 6.75
CA GLU A 494 -8.77 -30.74 8.10
C GLU A 494 -9.00 -29.22 8.05
N GLN A 495 -8.29 -28.52 7.16
CA GLN A 495 -8.52 -27.09 6.93
C GLN A 495 -9.77 -26.78 6.11
N GLY A 496 -10.19 -27.68 5.21
CA GLY A 496 -11.50 -27.61 4.57
C GLY A 496 -12.63 -27.74 5.59
N GLN A 497 -12.46 -28.61 6.59
CA GLN A 497 -13.41 -28.78 7.70
C GLN A 497 -13.53 -27.48 8.51
N LEU A 498 -12.40 -26.91 8.93
CA LEU A 498 -12.37 -25.62 9.65
C LEU A 498 -13.15 -24.52 8.92
N ARG A 499 -12.99 -24.43 7.60
CA ARG A 499 -13.66 -23.43 6.77
C ARG A 499 -15.16 -23.67 6.60
N LEU A 500 -15.60 -24.93 6.67
CA LEU A 500 -17.00 -25.32 6.52
C LEU A 500 -17.80 -25.26 7.83
N ILE A 501 -17.14 -25.37 8.98
CA ILE A 501 -17.80 -25.32 10.30
C ILE A 501 -18.73 -24.10 10.47
N PRO A 502 -18.37 -22.86 10.06
CA PRO A 502 -19.28 -21.72 10.17
C PRO A 502 -20.64 -21.89 9.48
N ALA A 503 -20.77 -22.82 8.53
CA ALA A 503 -22.05 -23.15 7.89
C ALA A 503 -23.10 -23.74 8.85
N VAL A 504 -22.69 -24.25 10.02
CA VAL A 504 -23.64 -24.76 11.05
C VAL A 504 -24.62 -23.70 11.54
N ARG A 505 -24.32 -22.40 11.35
CA ARG A 505 -25.23 -21.33 11.74
C ARG A 505 -26.55 -21.34 10.95
N ASN A 506 -26.52 -21.84 9.70
CA ASN A 506 -27.65 -21.83 8.78
C ASN A 506 -28.23 -23.23 8.51
N CYS A 507 -28.27 -24.09 9.53
CA CYS A 507 -28.94 -25.38 9.47
C CYS A 507 -29.80 -25.66 10.71
N GLN A 508 -30.75 -26.59 10.58
CA GLN A 508 -31.57 -27.08 11.69
C GLN A 508 -30.87 -28.20 12.47
N LYS A 509 -30.18 -29.10 11.76
CA LYS A 509 -29.42 -30.20 12.34
C LYS A 509 -27.96 -30.15 11.88
N ALA A 510 -27.01 -30.22 12.80
CA ALA A 510 -25.58 -30.26 12.51
C ALA A 510 -24.97 -31.56 13.04
N ARG A 511 -24.32 -32.33 12.16
CA ARG A 511 -23.59 -33.55 12.49
C ARG A 511 -22.12 -33.37 12.19
N LEU A 512 -21.35 -33.29 13.26
CA LEU A 512 -19.89 -33.13 13.27
C LEU A 512 -19.22 -34.38 13.87
N THR A 513 -19.82 -35.56 13.67
CA THR A 513 -19.35 -36.81 14.28
C THR A 513 -18.05 -37.31 13.64
N GLN A 514 -17.06 -37.72 14.43
CA GLN A 514 -15.75 -38.18 13.95
C GLN A 514 -15.03 -37.18 13.02
N CYS A 515 -15.19 -35.88 13.29
CA CYS A 515 -14.55 -34.80 12.53
C CYS A 515 -13.21 -34.36 13.12
N ARG A 516 -12.64 -35.12 14.08
CA ARG A 516 -11.39 -34.82 14.78
C ARG A 516 -11.37 -33.39 15.36
N LEU A 517 -12.49 -33.00 15.97
CA LEU A 517 -12.67 -31.65 16.52
C LEU A 517 -11.60 -31.32 17.57
N SER A 518 -10.77 -30.32 17.31
CA SER A 518 -9.81 -29.72 18.24
C SER A 518 -10.46 -28.57 19.04
N GLU A 519 -9.71 -27.98 19.99
CA GLU A 519 -10.16 -26.83 20.77
C GLU A 519 -10.55 -25.63 19.86
N THR A 520 -9.74 -25.34 18.84
CA THR A 520 -9.99 -24.23 17.91
C THR A 520 -11.26 -24.47 17.09
N GLN A 521 -11.49 -25.71 16.66
CA GLN A 521 -12.71 -26.07 15.92
C GLN A 521 -13.96 -25.94 16.83
N CYS A 522 -13.86 -26.30 18.11
CA CYS A 522 -14.94 -26.09 19.08
C CYS A 522 -15.24 -24.60 19.32
N GLU A 523 -14.21 -23.76 19.37
CA GLU A 523 -14.38 -22.30 19.47
C GLU A 523 -15.08 -21.71 18.24
N VAL A 524 -14.73 -22.18 17.03
CA VAL A 524 -15.39 -21.76 15.79
C VAL A 524 -16.86 -22.21 15.77
N VAL A 525 -17.16 -23.45 16.20
CA VAL A 525 -18.55 -23.92 16.36
C VAL A 525 -19.29 -23.02 17.34
N ALA A 526 -18.76 -22.80 18.54
CA ALA A 526 -19.38 -21.97 19.56
C ALA A 526 -19.62 -20.53 19.08
N SER A 527 -18.65 -19.94 18.37
CA SER A 527 -18.74 -18.59 17.79
C SER A 527 -19.79 -18.51 16.69
N ALA A 528 -19.85 -19.51 15.81
CA ALA A 528 -20.87 -19.61 14.76
C ALA A 528 -22.27 -19.71 15.37
N LEU A 529 -22.43 -20.43 16.47
CA LEU A 529 -23.71 -20.56 17.17
C LEU A 529 -24.10 -19.30 17.93
N LYS A 530 -23.15 -18.58 18.54
CA LYS A 530 -23.43 -17.29 19.22
C LYS A 530 -23.92 -16.20 18.25
N SER A 531 -23.64 -16.32 16.96
CA SER A 531 -24.12 -15.37 15.95
C SER A 531 -25.63 -15.52 15.71
N ASN A 532 -26.36 -14.40 15.67
CA ASN A 532 -27.82 -14.36 15.56
C ASN A 532 -28.21 -14.03 14.11
N PRO A 533 -29.10 -14.79 13.42
CA PRO A 533 -29.91 -15.91 13.90
C PRO A 533 -29.21 -17.28 13.80
N SER A 534 -29.28 -18.08 14.87
CA SER A 534 -29.01 -19.52 14.80
C SER A 534 -30.32 -20.29 14.62
N HIS A 535 -30.44 -21.07 13.55
CA HIS A 535 -31.60 -21.94 13.30
C HIS A 535 -31.44 -23.36 13.88
N LEU A 536 -30.31 -23.61 14.56
CA LEU A 536 -29.91 -24.93 15.01
C LEU A 536 -30.75 -25.43 16.19
N THR A 537 -31.39 -26.58 16.01
CA THR A 537 -32.15 -27.29 17.05
C THR A 537 -31.46 -28.58 17.48
N GLN A 538 -30.62 -29.17 16.64
CA GLN A 538 -29.90 -30.41 16.95
C GLN A 538 -28.41 -30.30 16.63
N LEU A 539 -27.56 -30.62 17.60
CA LEU A 539 -26.11 -30.66 17.44
C LEU A 539 -25.57 -32.04 17.87
N ASP A 540 -24.89 -32.71 16.96
CA ASP A 540 -24.20 -33.98 17.22
C ASP A 540 -22.69 -33.83 16.99
N MET A 541 -21.91 -33.86 18.06
CA MET A 541 -20.45 -33.83 18.05
C MET A 541 -19.84 -35.13 18.59
N SER A 542 -20.60 -36.23 18.53
CA SER A 542 -20.18 -37.54 19.06
C SER A 542 -18.91 -38.07 18.38
N LEU A 543 -18.16 -38.91 19.10
CA LEU A 543 -16.95 -39.60 18.62
C LEU A 543 -15.83 -38.63 18.20
N ASN A 544 -15.77 -37.45 18.82
CA ASN A 544 -14.62 -36.56 18.76
C ASN A 544 -13.88 -36.62 20.09
N ASP A 545 -12.57 -36.83 20.06
CA ASP A 545 -11.78 -36.90 21.28
C ASP A 545 -11.59 -35.49 21.89
N LEU A 546 -12.49 -35.12 22.81
CA LEU A 546 -12.44 -33.88 23.57
C LEU A 546 -11.72 -34.06 24.92
N THR A 547 -11.00 -35.18 25.15
CA THR A 547 -10.32 -35.47 26.44
C THR A 547 -9.33 -34.38 26.86
N PHE A 548 -8.74 -33.65 25.90
CA PHE A 548 -7.80 -32.56 26.15
C PHE A 548 -8.45 -31.17 26.19
N SER A 549 -9.79 -31.06 26.09
CA SER A 549 -10.49 -29.78 25.85
C SER A 549 -11.78 -29.61 26.68
N ASP A 550 -11.65 -29.62 28.01
CA ASP A 550 -12.71 -29.07 28.90
C ASP A 550 -13.03 -27.60 28.54
N SER A 551 -12.06 -26.89 27.94
CA SER A 551 -12.23 -25.54 27.38
C SER A 551 -13.18 -25.49 26.19
N GLY A 552 -13.14 -26.46 25.27
CA GLY A 552 -14.05 -26.54 24.13
C GLY A 552 -15.50 -26.74 24.56
N VAL A 553 -15.73 -27.60 25.56
CA VAL A 553 -17.06 -27.78 26.18
C VAL A 553 -17.52 -26.52 26.89
N LYS A 554 -16.62 -25.82 27.60
CA LYS A 554 -16.91 -24.53 28.23
C LYS A 554 -17.34 -23.47 27.21
N GLN A 555 -16.70 -23.41 26.03
CA GLN A 555 -17.11 -22.47 24.97
C GLN A 555 -18.51 -22.78 24.42
N LEU A 556 -18.82 -24.07 24.22
CA LEU A 556 -20.16 -24.52 23.86
C LEU A 556 -21.19 -24.16 24.93
N CYS A 557 -20.85 -24.35 26.21
CA CYS A 557 -21.70 -23.97 27.34
C CYS A 557 -22.03 -22.48 27.34
N GLY A 558 -21.06 -21.61 27.01
CA GLY A 558 -21.31 -20.19 26.84
C GLY A 558 -22.31 -19.84 25.72
N PHE A 559 -22.55 -20.73 24.74
CA PHE A 559 -23.67 -20.60 23.81
C PHE A 559 -24.99 -21.11 24.41
N LEU A 560 -24.99 -22.23 25.13
CA LEU A 560 -26.18 -22.75 25.82
C LEU A 560 -26.75 -21.75 26.85
N GLU A 561 -25.87 -20.98 27.49
CA GLU A 561 -26.20 -19.86 28.40
C GLU A 561 -26.85 -18.67 27.68
N SER A 562 -26.67 -18.55 26.35
CA SER A 562 -27.20 -17.41 25.59
C SER A 562 -28.73 -17.49 25.48
N PRO A 563 -29.47 -16.40 25.73
CA PRO A 563 -30.93 -16.38 25.62
C PRO A 563 -31.43 -16.65 24.19
N GLY A 564 -30.57 -16.56 23.18
CA GLY A 564 -30.88 -16.89 21.79
C GLY A 564 -30.75 -18.39 21.44
N CYS A 565 -30.30 -19.24 22.37
CA CYS A 565 -30.09 -20.66 22.11
C CYS A 565 -31.42 -21.40 21.89
N ARG A 566 -31.56 -22.10 20.75
CA ARG A 566 -32.75 -22.89 20.39
C ARG A 566 -32.48 -24.40 20.34
N LEU A 567 -31.33 -24.83 20.85
CA LEU A 567 -30.96 -26.25 20.85
C LEU A 567 -31.93 -27.06 21.71
N GLU A 568 -32.52 -28.08 21.10
CA GLU A 568 -33.40 -29.06 21.75
C GLU A 568 -32.65 -30.37 22.01
N ILE A 569 -31.68 -30.72 21.15
CA ILE A 569 -30.94 -31.98 21.23
C ILE A 569 -29.44 -31.72 21.13
N VAL A 570 -28.67 -32.19 22.11
CA VAL A 570 -27.21 -32.18 22.09
C VAL A 570 -26.68 -33.59 22.32
N ARG A 571 -25.85 -34.08 21.39
CA ARG A 571 -25.20 -35.40 21.46
C ARG A 571 -23.69 -35.24 21.53
N LEU A 572 -23.11 -35.73 22.62
CA LEU A 572 -21.69 -35.71 22.94
C LEU A 572 -21.22 -37.13 23.31
N ARG A 573 -21.63 -38.14 22.54
CA ARG A 573 -21.33 -39.54 22.84
C ARG A 573 -19.87 -39.86 22.58
N SER A 574 -19.18 -40.55 23.49
CA SER A 574 -17.79 -40.99 23.32
C SER A 574 -16.85 -39.82 22.98
N CYS A 575 -17.02 -38.71 23.68
CA CYS A 575 -16.19 -37.51 23.54
C CYS A 575 -15.04 -37.44 24.57
N GLY A 576 -14.97 -38.37 25.52
CA GLY A 576 -13.98 -38.33 26.60
C GLY A 576 -14.23 -37.21 27.62
N LEU A 577 -15.49 -36.85 27.85
CA LEU A 577 -15.87 -35.81 28.81
C LEU A 577 -15.41 -36.15 30.23
N SER A 578 -14.94 -35.12 30.95
CA SER A 578 -14.58 -35.20 32.37
C SER A 578 -15.76 -34.79 33.28
N LYS A 579 -15.58 -34.95 34.59
CA LYS A 579 -16.48 -34.35 35.60
C LYS A 579 -16.60 -32.83 35.45
N ILE A 580 -15.50 -32.14 35.14
CA ILE A 580 -15.47 -30.68 34.98
C ILE A 580 -16.36 -30.26 33.81
N SER A 581 -16.29 -30.99 32.69
CA SER A 581 -17.19 -30.79 31.55
C SER A 581 -18.68 -30.94 31.93
N CYS A 582 -19.00 -31.92 32.79
CA CYS A 582 -20.37 -32.11 33.28
C CYS A 582 -20.84 -30.98 34.20
N ASP A 583 -19.94 -30.45 35.05
CA ASP A 583 -20.23 -29.30 35.90
C ASP A 583 -20.50 -28.03 35.06
N TYR A 584 -19.74 -27.79 33.98
CA TYR A 584 -20.02 -26.69 33.04
C TYR A 584 -21.38 -26.83 32.35
N LEU A 585 -21.73 -28.02 31.86
CA LEU A 585 -23.04 -28.28 31.25
C LEU A 585 -24.16 -28.04 32.26
N ALA A 586 -24.00 -28.49 33.51
CA ALA A 586 -24.98 -28.27 34.57
C ALA A 586 -25.16 -26.77 34.88
N ALA A 587 -24.07 -26.00 34.93
CA ALA A 587 -24.13 -24.56 35.13
C ALA A 587 -24.86 -23.84 33.98
N ALA A 588 -24.58 -24.23 32.73
CA ALA A 588 -25.22 -23.64 31.56
C ALA A 588 -26.73 -23.87 31.53
N LEU A 589 -27.17 -25.10 31.85
CA LEU A 589 -28.59 -25.46 31.93
C LEU A 589 -29.33 -24.83 33.11
N LYS A 590 -28.61 -24.45 34.18
CA LYS A 590 -29.17 -23.67 35.31
C LYS A 590 -29.35 -22.19 34.94
N SER A 591 -28.37 -21.62 34.24
CA SER A 591 -28.30 -20.18 33.94
C SER A 591 -29.37 -19.73 32.96
N ASN A 592 -29.64 -20.55 31.95
CA ASN A 592 -30.71 -20.34 30.99
C ASN A 592 -31.63 -21.56 31.06
N PRO A 593 -32.93 -21.44 31.37
CA PRO A 593 -33.90 -22.54 31.25
C PRO A 593 -34.03 -22.91 29.77
N SER A 594 -33.03 -23.63 29.30
CA SER A 594 -32.72 -23.85 27.90
C SER A 594 -33.88 -24.57 27.22
N HIS A 595 -33.95 -24.47 25.89
CA HIS A 595 -34.88 -25.29 25.10
C HIS A 595 -34.44 -26.77 25.03
N LEU A 596 -33.37 -27.16 25.73
CA LEU A 596 -32.77 -28.47 25.64
C LEU A 596 -33.66 -29.53 26.30
N ARG A 597 -34.08 -30.51 25.50
CA ARG A 597 -34.91 -31.66 25.91
C ARG A 597 -34.12 -32.96 25.98
N GLU A 598 -33.12 -33.14 25.13
CA GLU A 598 -32.28 -34.35 25.10
C GLU A 598 -30.79 -33.98 25.21
N LEU A 599 -30.13 -34.55 26.23
CA LEU A 599 -28.68 -34.50 26.40
C LEU A 599 -28.13 -35.92 26.45
N ASN A 600 -27.32 -36.28 25.44
CA ASN A 600 -26.71 -37.60 25.34
C ASN A 600 -25.19 -37.54 25.55
N LEU A 601 -24.75 -38.05 26.69
CA LEU A 601 -23.36 -38.15 27.14
C LEU A 601 -22.86 -39.60 27.22
N TRP A 602 -23.53 -40.56 26.58
CA TRP A 602 -23.17 -41.98 26.65
C TRP A 602 -21.71 -42.20 26.20
N LEU A 603 -21.04 -43.21 26.75
CA LEU A 603 -19.70 -43.69 26.37
C LEU A 603 -18.56 -42.73 26.71
N ASN A 604 -18.78 -41.78 27.62
CA ASN A 604 -17.74 -40.88 28.13
C ASN A 604 -16.96 -41.43 29.34
N LYS A 605 -17.17 -42.69 29.73
CA LYS A 605 -16.57 -43.30 30.95
C LYS A 605 -16.86 -42.52 32.25
N LEU A 606 -17.95 -41.76 32.27
CA LEU A 606 -18.41 -41.02 33.45
C LEU A 606 -18.98 -41.99 34.49
N GLN A 607 -18.72 -41.73 35.77
CA GLN A 607 -19.34 -42.45 36.90
C GLN A 607 -20.51 -41.63 37.47
N ASP A 608 -21.37 -42.27 38.27
CA ASP A 608 -22.50 -41.62 38.96
C ASP A 608 -22.17 -40.28 39.67
N PRO A 609 -21.06 -40.16 40.44
CA PRO A 609 -20.71 -38.88 41.07
C PRO A 609 -20.35 -37.76 40.08
N ASP A 610 -19.96 -38.09 38.84
CA ASP A 610 -19.54 -37.11 37.85
C ASP A 610 -20.74 -36.41 37.19
N VAL A 611 -21.90 -37.08 37.15
CA VAL A 611 -23.13 -36.58 36.51
C VAL A 611 -24.23 -36.21 37.49
N LYS A 612 -23.95 -36.29 38.80
CA LYS A 612 -24.91 -36.00 39.86
C LYS A 612 -25.60 -34.65 39.69
N GLN A 613 -24.85 -33.59 39.37
CA GLN A 613 -25.44 -32.26 39.17
C GLN A 613 -26.45 -32.20 38.02
N LEU A 614 -26.21 -32.95 36.94
CA LEU A 614 -27.09 -33.02 35.78
C LEU A 614 -28.36 -33.84 36.12
N CYS A 615 -28.20 -34.93 36.88
CA CYS A 615 -29.34 -35.72 37.37
C CYS A 615 -30.23 -34.92 38.34
N ASP A 616 -29.62 -34.19 39.28
CA ASP A 616 -30.33 -33.31 40.23
C ASP A 616 -31.08 -32.21 39.47
N LEU A 617 -30.48 -31.68 38.39
CA LEU A 617 -31.12 -30.69 37.52
C LEU A 617 -32.32 -31.25 36.76
N GLN A 618 -32.21 -32.44 36.20
CA GLN A 618 -33.30 -33.09 35.46
C GLN A 618 -34.55 -33.30 36.34
N GLN A 619 -34.35 -33.46 37.66
CA GLN A 619 -35.45 -33.61 38.63
C GLN A 619 -36.04 -32.27 39.09
N SER A 620 -35.41 -31.14 38.77
CA SER A 620 -35.89 -29.81 39.13
C SER A 620 -37.11 -29.43 38.30
N PRO A 621 -38.16 -28.84 38.90
CA PRO A 621 -39.38 -28.42 38.18
C PRO A 621 -39.12 -27.34 37.13
N ASP A 622 -38.02 -26.59 37.26
CA ASP A 622 -37.64 -25.51 36.35
C ASP A 622 -36.80 -25.98 35.15
N CYS A 623 -36.42 -27.26 35.11
CA CYS A 623 -35.63 -27.84 34.03
C CYS A 623 -36.52 -28.45 32.93
N ARG A 624 -36.23 -28.15 31.67
CA ARG A 624 -36.93 -28.70 30.49
C ARG A 624 -36.29 -29.99 29.94
N LEU A 625 -35.24 -30.48 30.58
CA LEU A 625 -34.50 -31.65 30.13
C LEU A 625 -35.32 -32.92 30.37
N GLU A 626 -35.89 -33.49 29.32
CA GLU A 626 -36.71 -34.71 29.37
C GLU A 626 -35.83 -35.96 29.45
N THR A 627 -34.75 -36.00 28.67
CA THR A 627 -33.90 -37.19 28.52
C THR A 627 -32.43 -36.86 28.77
N LEU A 628 -31.85 -37.47 29.80
CA LEU A 628 -30.40 -37.50 30.06
C LEU A 628 -29.87 -38.93 29.88
N ARG A 629 -28.91 -39.14 28.96
CA ARG A 629 -28.23 -40.44 28.78
C ARG A 629 -26.76 -40.30 29.13
N SER A 630 -26.33 -40.77 30.30
CA SER A 630 -24.97 -40.52 30.81
C SER A 630 -24.16 -41.76 31.16
N VAL A 631 -24.81 -42.87 31.57
CA VAL A 631 -24.12 -44.07 32.08
C VAL A 631 -24.43 -45.27 31.18
N ALA A 632 -23.40 -46.04 30.82
CA ALA A 632 -23.58 -47.38 30.24
C ALA A 632 -23.68 -48.37 31.41
N TYR A 633 -24.81 -49.09 31.53
CA TYR A 633 -24.85 -50.29 32.34
C TYR A 633 -23.91 -51.36 31.80
#